data_AF-A0A7R9Q846-F1
#
_entry.id   AF-A0A7R9Q846-F1
#
_cell.length_a   1.000
_cell.length_b   1.000
_cell.length_c   1.000
_cell.angle_alpha   90.00
_cell.angle_beta   90.00
_cell.angle_gamma   90.00
#
_symmetry.space_group_name_H-M   'P 1'
#
loop_
_entity.id
_entity.type
_entity.pdbx_description
1 polymer ?
#
loop_
_entity_poly.entity_id
_entity_poly.type
_entity_poly.pdbx_seq_one_letter_code
_entity_poly.pdbx_strand_id
1 'polypeptide(L)'
;MPSPEKRSSSAPPDNRQNPRLENTTAAHRSSSVDRKSNKYLTIEVIFLDESTNVYKITYKSVAKSLFNQVCETLNLIEMDYFGIEYMDSNGTRYWLDLEKPMCRQLSMSTSNVVMYFAVKFYAPDPSRLEDELTRYLFSLQIKKDLSEGLLVCNENTAALMASYIIQAEIGDFNAEEYMDHLYVSRFKLIPLQDEEFEWRVMENHKKHLGQSPAEADFNLLETGRRCEMYGIKLTPVKDHEGVPLNLSVAHLGVIVFQNQTKVNTFSWAKIRKLSFKRKRFLIKLHQEVNHVFCRTNDLYF
;
A
#
# COMPACT_ATOMS: atom_id res chain seq x y z
N MET A 1 62.74 -71.54 -1.77
CA MET A 1 64.21 -71.61 -1.75
C MET A 1 64.74 -71.19 -3.11
N PRO A 2 65.84 -70.43 -3.23
CA PRO A 2 66.30 -69.27 -2.47
C PRO A 2 66.51 -68.02 -3.38
N SER A 3 66.60 -66.84 -2.74
CA SER A 3 67.14 -65.57 -3.29
C SER A 3 68.66 -65.68 -3.59
N PRO A 4 69.28 -64.69 -4.26
CA PRO A 4 69.98 -63.59 -3.52
C PRO A 4 69.89 -62.21 -4.24
N GLU A 5 69.72 -61.08 -3.54
CA GLU A 5 70.78 -60.17 -2.98
C GLU A 5 71.82 -59.71 -4.04
N LYS A 6 72.18 -58.43 -4.25
CA LYS A 6 72.61 -57.36 -3.30
C LYS A 6 72.98 -56.07 -4.10
N ARG A 7 72.88 -54.89 -3.45
CA ARG A 7 73.81 -53.71 -3.38
C ARG A 7 74.56 -53.24 -4.67
N SER A 8 74.92 -51.99 -4.92
CA SER A 8 74.95 -50.70 -4.21
C SER A 8 75.51 -49.62 -5.16
N SER A 9 74.94 -48.41 -5.11
CA SER A 9 75.57 -47.07 -5.12
C SER A 9 76.65 -46.69 -6.16
N SER A 10 76.37 -45.63 -6.94
CA SER A 10 77.28 -44.49 -7.16
C SER A 10 76.60 -43.33 -7.93
N ALA A 11 76.59 -42.15 -7.33
CA ALA A 11 76.51 -40.83 -7.99
C ALA A 11 77.95 -40.24 -8.04
N PRO A 12 78.26 -38.98 -8.48
CA PRO A 12 77.46 -37.85 -9.02
C PRO A 12 78.19 -37.21 -10.25
N PRO A 13 78.27 -35.87 -10.47
CA PRO A 13 77.34 -34.70 -10.44
C PRO A 13 77.13 -34.13 -11.88
N ASP A 14 76.31 -33.13 -12.21
CA ASP A 14 76.41 -31.69 -11.94
C ASP A 14 75.08 -31.03 -12.40
N ASN A 15 74.29 -30.35 -11.57
CA ASN A 15 74.41 -28.94 -11.15
C ASN A 15 74.42 -28.01 -12.39
N ARG A 16 73.42 -27.17 -12.71
CA ARG A 16 72.64 -26.13 -11.99
C ARG A 16 71.54 -25.68 -12.98
N GLN A 17 70.34 -25.15 -12.67
CA GLN A 17 69.95 -24.17 -11.65
C GLN A 17 68.41 -24.19 -11.43
N ASN A 18 68.02 -24.37 -10.15
CA ASN A 18 66.93 -23.83 -9.31
C ASN A 18 66.01 -22.67 -9.80
N PRO A 19 64.95 -22.30 -9.03
CA PRO A 19 64.03 -23.10 -8.18
C PRO A 19 62.55 -22.66 -8.32
N ARG A 20 61.58 -23.54 -8.00
CA ARG A 20 60.29 -23.10 -7.41
C ARG A 20 59.63 -24.27 -6.68
N LEU A 21 59.52 -24.14 -5.37
CA LEU A 21 58.83 -25.07 -4.47
C LEU A 21 57.76 -24.31 -3.71
N GLU A 22 56.86 -25.11 -3.14
CA GLU A 22 55.74 -24.79 -2.24
C GLU A 22 54.43 -24.43 -2.95
N ASN A 23 53.27 -24.92 -2.53
CA ASN A 23 52.90 -25.96 -1.57
C ASN A 23 51.40 -26.26 -1.83
N THR A 24 51.01 -27.48 -1.47
CA THR A 24 49.66 -27.90 -1.02
C THR A 24 48.48 -26.91 -1.17
N THR A 25 47.49 -27.29 -1.99
CA THR A 25 46.11 -26.80 -1.84
C THR A 25 45.13 -27.95 -1.79
N ALA A 26 44.68 -28.27 -0.58
CA ALA A 26 43.39 -28.91 -0.37
C ALA A 26 42.30 -27.88 -0.72
N ALA A 27 41.69 -28.02 -1.89
CA ALA A 27 40.53 -27.25 -2.28
C ALA A 27 39.50 -28.20 -2.89
N HIS A 28 38.41 -28.45 -2.17
CA HIS A 28 37.04 -28.43 -2.70
C HIS A 28 36.07 -28.99 -1.67
N ARG A 29 35.40 -28.09 -0.95
CA ARG A 29 33.94 -28.07 -0.70
C ARG A 29 33.61 -27.07 0.42
N SER A 30 33.29 -25.84 0.03
CA SER A 30 32.31 -24.96 0.70
C SER A 30 32.31 -23.56 0.06
N SER A 31 31.17 -22.87 0.15
CA SER A 31 30.92 -21.44 -0.19
C SER A 31 30.20 -21.07 -1.51
N SER A 32 29.26 -21.90 -2.01
CA SER A 32 28.25 -21.43 -2.98
C SER A 32 26.89 -21.02 -2.35
N VAL A 33 26.72 -21.14 -1.02
CA VAL A 33 25.44 -20.86 -0.35
C VAL A 33 25.35 -19.44 0.23
N ASP A 34 26.48 -18.74 0.46
CA ASP A 34 26.49 -17.45 1.17
C ASP A 34 26.41 -16.19 0.30
N ARG A 35 26.54 -16.26 -1.03
CA ARG A 35 26.52 -15.05 -1.87
C ARG A 35 25.15 -14.40 -2.06
N LYS A 36 24.07 -15.00 -1.53
CA LYS A 36 22.70 -14.48 -1.65
C LYS A 36 22.16 -13.85 -0.35
N SER A 37 22.88 -13.87 0.77
CA SER A 37 22.38 -13.31 2.04
C SER A 37 22.45 -11.77 2.11
N ASN A 38 23.45 -11.16 1.48
CA ASN A 38 23.72 -9.71 1.53
C ASN A 38 23.22 -8.93 0.30
N LYS A 39 22.23 -9.43 -0.43
CA LYS A 39 21.66 -8.66 -1.54
C LYS A 39 20.69 -7.60 -0.99
N TYR A 40 20.88 -6.37 -1.41
CA TYR A 40 20.00 -5.25 -1.11
C TYR A 40 19.01 -5.04 -2.25
N LEU A 41 17.80 -4.59 -1.89
CA LEU A 41 16.81 -4.02 -2.78
C LEU A 41 16.86 -2.50 -2.63
N THR A 42 16.79 -1.81 -3.76
CA THR A 42 16.51 -0.38 -3.81
C THR A 42 15.02 -0.22 -4.11
N ILE A 43 14.29 0.40 -3.19
CA ILE A 43 12.84 0.55 -3.25
C ILE A 43 12.52 2.03 -3.23
N GLU A 44 11.81 2.49 -4.25
CA GLU A 44 11.26 3.84 -4.29
C GLU A 44 9.87 3.81 -3.65
N VAL A 45 9.65 4.64 -2.64
CA VAL A 45 8.35 4.80 -1.99
C VAL A 45 7.81 6.18 -2.34
N ILE A 46 6.62 6.21 -2.95
CA ILE A 46 5.86 7.42 -3.24
C ILE A 46 4.94 7.68 -2.04
N PHE A 47 5.03 8.88 -1.46
CA PHE A 47 4.21 9.31 -0.34
C PHE A 47 2.89 9.93 -0.80
N LEU A 48 2.04 10.31 0.17
CA LEU A 48 0.70 10.83 -0.09
C LEU A 48 0.70 12.26 -0.65
N ASP A 49 1.78 13.00 -0.43
CA ASP A 49 2.04 14.33 -1.00
C ASP A 49 2.77 14.25 -2.36
N GLU A 50 2.81 13.06 -2.96
CA GLU A 50 3.50 12.75 -4.22
C GLU A 50 5.04 12.84 -4.17
N SER A 51 5.63 13.23 -3.04
CA SER A 51 7.08 13.17 -2.85
C SER A 51 7.56 11.73 -2.82
N THR A 52 8.83 11.51 -3.17
CA THR A 52 9.42 10.17 -3.23
C THR A 52 10.68 10.07 -2.39
N ASN A 53 10.89 8.89 -1.80
CA ASN A 53 12.14 8.58 -1.12
C ASN A 53 12.59 7.15 -1.46
N VAL A 54 13.91 6.95 -1.49
CA VAL A 54 14.54 5.70 -1.90
C VAL A 54 15.17 5.02 -0.70
N TYR A 55 14.70 3.80 -0.42
CA TYR A 55 15.13 2.98 0.70
C TYR A 55 15.98 1.81 0.22
N LYS A 56 17.04 1.50 0.99
CA LYS A 56 17.88 0.32 0.76
C LYS A 56 17.59 -0.73 1.83
N ILE A 57 17.00 -1.84 1.42
CA ILE A 57 16.51 -2.88 2.33
C ILE A 57 17.14 -4.22 1.98
N THR A 58 17.59 -4.97 2.98
CA THR A 58 18.12 -6.32 2.76
C THR A 58 17.02 -7.24 2.21
N TYR A 59 17.29 -7.96 1.13
CA TYR A 59 16.31 -8.80 0.43
C TYR A 59 15.61 -9.85 1.33
N LYS A 60 16.29 -10.30 2.38
CA LYS A 60 15.78 -11.28 3.35
C LYS A 60 15.10 -10.65 4.58
N SER A 61 15.17 -9.33 4.74
CA SER A 61 14.55 -8.65 5.89
C SER A 61 13.03 -8.74 5.83
N VAL A 62 12.40 -8.68 6.99
CA VAL A 62 10.95 -8.54 7.11
C VAL A 62 10.52 -7.16 6.60
N ALA A 63 9.39 -7.11 5.90
CA ALA A 63 8.86 -5.89 5.33
C ALA A 63 8.60 -4.78 6.37
N LYS A 64 8.34 -5.15 7.63
CA LYS A 64 8.23 -4.19 8.74
C LYS A 64 9.45 -3.26 8.86
N SER A 65 10.65 -3.70 8.48
CA SER A 65 11.84 -2.84 8.49
C SER A 65 11.74 -1.67 7.52
N LEU A 66 11.16 -1.86 6.33
CA LEU A 66 10.91 -0.77 5.38
C LEU A 66 9.84 0.16 5.92
N PHE A 67 8.73 -0.39 6.42
CA PHE A 67 7.61 0.39 6.94
C PHE A 67 8.03 1.30 8.11
N ASN A 68 8.84 0.79 9.04
CA ASN A 68 9.37 1.59 10.14
C ASN A 68 10.25 2.74 9.64
N GLN A 69 11.16 2.50 8.67
CA GLN A 69 11.99 3.58 8.09
C GLN A 69 11.15 4.65 7.40
N VAL A 70 10.08 4.26 6.70
CA VAL A 70 9.11 5.19 6.11
C VAL A 70 8.44 6.03 7.20
N CYS A 71 7.91 5.41 8.25
CA CYS A 71 7.24 6.14 9.33
C CYS A 71 8.19 7.05 10.12
N GLU A 72 9.44 6.61 10.35
CA GLU A 72 10.50 7.44 10.94
C GLU A 72 10.82 8.66 10.05
N THR A 73 10.90 8.48 8.73
CA THR A 73 11.13 9.59 7.78
C THR A 73 10.01 10.63 7.85
N LEU A 74 8.76 10.17 7.99
CA LEU A 74 7.58 11.03 8.10
C LEU A 74 7.39 11.59 9.52
N ASN A 75 8.14 11.11 10.52
CA ASN A 75 7.90 11.37 11.94
C ASN A 75 6.47 10.98 12.38
N LEU A 76 5.95 9.87 11.83
CA LEU A 76 4.59 9.38 12.05
C LEU A 76 4.49 8.55 13.33
N ILE A 77 3.60 8.95 14.24
CA ILE A 77 3.37 8.27 15.53
C ILE A 77 2.22 7.25 15.42
N GLU A 78 1.07 7.65 14.85
CA GLU A 78 -0.12 6.79 14.70
C GLU A 78 -0.01 5.87 13.46
N MET A 79 1.03 5.03 13.44
CA MET A 79 1.40 4.21 12.28
C MET A 79 0.35 3.15 11.89
N ASP A 80 -0.51 2.73 12.82
CA ASP A 80 -1.42 1.58 12.67
C ASP A 80 -2.48 1.77 11.58
N TYR A 81 -2.74 3.00 11.16
CA TYR A 81 -3.69 3.30 10.09
C TYR A 81 -3.12 3.12 8.69
N PHE A 82 -1.80 3.05 8.55
CA PHE A 82 -1.11 3.15 7.26
C PHE A 82 -0.50 1.81 6.81
N GLY A 83 -0.11 1.76 5.55
CA GLY A 83 0.59 0.64 4.97
C GLY A 83 1.35 1.04 3.71
N ILE A 84 1.98 0.04 3.09
CA ILE A 84 2.66 0.20 1.81
C ILE A 84 2.00 -0.72 0.80
N GLU A 85 1.62 -0.18 -0.35
CA GLU A 85 1.13 -0.92 -1.50
C GLU A 85 2.24 -1.10 -2.54
N TYR A 86 2.19 -2.19 -3.29
CA TYR A 86 2.99 -2.38 -4.50
C TYR A 86 2.11 -2.99 -5.60
N MET A 87 2.52 -2.83 -6.85
CA MET A 87 1.84 -3.43 -7.99
C MET A 87 2.65 -4.61 -8.53
N ASP A 88 1.95 -5.66 -8.95
CA ASP A 88 2.57 -6.72 -9.76
C ASP A 88 2.69 -6.30 -11.23
N SER A 89 3.29 -7.17 -12.05
CA SER A 89 3.46 -6.94 -13.49
C SER A 89 2.14 -6.81 -14.26
N ASN A 90 1.02 -7.23 -13.67
CA ASN A 90 -0.31 -7.13 -14.27
C ASN A 90 -1.06 -5.88 -13.80
N GLY A 91 -0.42 -5.00 -13.01
CA GLY A 91 -1.03 -3.81 -12.44
C GLY A 91 -1.94 -4.09 -11.24
N THR A 92 -1.94 -5.31 -10.69
CA THR A 92 -2.73 -5.63 -9.50
C THR A 92 -2.04 -5.07 -8.27
N ARG A 93 -2.76 -4.29 -7.47
CA ARG A 93 -2.25 -3.72 -6.21
C ARG A 93 -2.33 -4.74 -5.07
N TYR A 94 -1.26 -4.82 -4.29
CA TYR A 94 -1.18 -5.63 -3.09
C TYR A 94 -0.65 -4.80 -1.92
N TRP A 95 -1.18 -5.05 -0.73
CA TRP A 95 -0.56 -4.58 0.49
C TRP A 95 0.68 -5.40 0.81
N LEU A 96 1.76 -4.71 1.17
CA LEU A 96 2.96 -5.32 1.71
C LEU A 96 2.64 -5.97 3.06
N ASP A 97 2.87 -7.26 3.17
CA ASP A 97 2.70 -8.03 4.40
C ASP A 97 3.93 -7.80 5.30
N LEU A 98 3.74 -7.02 6.36
CA LEU A 98 4.81 -6.58 7.26
C LEU A 98 5.51 -7.73 8.00
N GLU A 99 4.83 -8.86 8.17
CA GLU A 99 5.36 -10.04 8.87
C GLU A 99 6.18 -10.95 7.94
N LYS A 100 6.02 -10.79 6.62
CA LYS A 100 6.73 -11.61 5.65
C LYS A 100 8.05 -10.97 5.19
N PRO A 101 9.08 -11.78 4.92
CA PRO A 101 10.29 -11.32 4.26
C PRO A 101 10.00 -10.73 2.88
N MET A 102 10.76 -9.71 2.47
CA MET A 102 10.65 -9.05 1.16
C MET A 102 10.77 -10.07 0.01
N CYS A 103 11.70 -11.02 0.13
CA CYS A 103 11.93 -12.07 -0.86
C CYS A 103 10.77 -13.06 -1.09
N ARG A 104 9.76 -13.08 -0.21
CA ARG A 104 8.57 -13.92 -0.39
C ARG A 104 7.43 -13.19 -1.12
N GLN A 105 7.55 -11.88 -1.27
CA GLN A 105 6.51 -11.01 -1.81
C GLN A 105 6.93 -10.39 -3.15
N LEU A 106 8.24 -10.17 -3.32
CA LEU A 106 8.82 -9.53 -4.48
C LEU A 106 9.67 -10.51 -5.29
N SER A 107 9.61 -10.40 -6.62
CA SER A 107 10.49 -11.15 -7.50
C SER A 107 11.90 -10.56 -7.48
N MET A 108 12.90 -11.43 -7.46
CA MET A 108 14.32 -11.07 -7.51
C MET A 108 14.76 -10.41 -8.82
N SER A 109 13.94 -10.52 -9.88
CA SER A 109 14.18 -9.88 -11.19
C SER A 109 13.77 -8.42 -11.24
N THR A 110 13.12 -7.89 -10.20
CA THR A 110 12.59 -6.52 -10.18
C THR A 110 13.71 -5.56 -9.79
N SER A 111 14.47 -5.08 -10.77
CA SER A 111 15.36 -3.94 -10.56
C SER A 111 14.50 -2.67 -10.51
N ASN A 112 14.46 -2.02 -9.34
CA ASN A 112 13.64 -0.84 -8.99
C ASN A 112 12.16 -1.18 -8.79
N VAL A 113 11.78 -1.35 -7.52
CA VAL A 113 10.38 -1.56 -7.11
C VAL A 113 9.82 -0.23 -6.65
N VAL A 114 8.76 0.23 -7.32
CA VAL A 114 7.97 1.39 -6.87
C VAL A 114 6.86 0.91 -5.95
N MET A 115 6.75 1.54 -4.80
CA MET A 115 5.74 1.28 -3.78
C MET A 115 5.05 2.57 -3.39
N TYR A 116 3.89 2.47 -2.77
CA TYR A 116 3.04 3.62 -2.41
C TYR A 116 2.70 3.55 -0.93
N PHE A 117 3.03 4.59 -0.18
CA PHE A 117 2.51 4.76 1.16
C PHE A 117 1.05 5.20 1.09
N ALA A 118 0.18 4.56 1.86
CA ALA A 118 -1.27 4.79 1.79
C ALA A 118 -1.97 4.49 3.12
N VAL A 119 -3.16 5.08 3.31
CA VAL A 119 -4.07 4.70 4.39
C VAL A 119 -4.61 3.30 4.11
N LYS A 120 -4.45 2.41 5.08
CA LYS A 120 -4.91 1.02 5.02
C LYS A 120 -6.20 0.82 5.81
N PHE A 121 -6.32 1.48 6.95
CA PHE A 121 -7.48 1.42 7.83
C PHE A 121 -8.04 2.82 8.03
N TYR A 122 -9.16 3.12 7.37
CA TYR A 122 -9.79 4.42 7.48
C TYR A 122 -10.51 4.53 8.82
N ALA A 123 -10.15 5.54 9.61
CA ALA A 123 -10.82 5.87 10.86
C ALA A 123 -12.29 6.25 10.60
N PRO A 124 -13.27 5.68 11.32
CA PRO A 124 -14.68 6.05 11.16
C PRO A 124 -14.97 7.50 11.57
N ASP A 125 -14.12 8.04 12.44
CA ASP A 125 -14.26 9.33 13.09
C ASP A 125 -12.87 9.98 13.13
N PRO A 126 -12.59 10.95 12.23
CA PRO A 126 -11.29 11.59 12.10
C PRO A 126 -10.95 12.46 13.32
N SER A 127 -11.95 12.85 14.13
CA SER A 127 -11.72 13.57 15.39
C SER A 127 -10.98 12.75 16.45
N ARG A 128 -10.89 11.42 16.26
CA ARG A 128 -10.16 10.50 17.14
C ARG A 128 -8.69 10.33 16.76
N LEU A 129 -8.28 10.84 15.60
CA LEU A 129 -6.88 10.93 15.25
C LEU A 129 -6.30 12.03 16.14
N GLU A 130 -5.38 11.68 17.03
CA GLU A 130 -4.85 12.61 18.03
C GLU A 130 -3.82 13.55 17.39
N ASP A 131 -3.01 13.01 16.48
CA ASP A 131 -1.88 13.68 15.86
C ASP A 131 -2.29 14.48 14.61
N GLU A 132 -1.78 15.70 14.50
CA GLU A 132 -2.10 16.62 13.40
C GLU A 132 -1.53 16.14 12.06
N LEU A 133 -0.30 15.61 12.07
CA LEU A 133 0.31 15.01 10.88
C LEU A 133 -0.53 13.82 10.40
N THR A 134 -1.07 13.02 11.30
CA THR A 134 -1.95 11.89 10.95
C THR A 134 -3.23 12.39 10.26
N ARG A 135 -3.88 13.45 10.75
CA ARG A 135 -5.04 14.06 10.08
C ARG A 135 -4.68 14.61 8.70
N TYR A 136 -3.55 15.30 8.57
CA TYR A 136 -3.05 15.79 7.29
C TYR A 136 -2.79 14.65 6.28
N LEU A 137 -2.12 13.57 6.69
CA LEU A 137 -1.91 12.42 5.80
C LEU A 137 -3.25 11.78 5.38
N PHE A 138 -4.23 11.71 6.28
CA PHE A 138 -5.58 11.30 5.93
C PHE A 138 -6.23 12.24 4.91
N SER A 139 -6.07 13.56 5.04
CA SER A 139 -6.65 14.53 4.11
C SER A 139 -6.05 14.37 2.71
N LEU A 140 -4.74 14.14 2.61
CA LEU A 140 -4.05 13.82 1.36
C LEU A 140 -4.56 12.53 0.72
N GLN A 141 -4.82 11.48 1.52
CA GLN A 141 -5.42 10.27 1.01
C GLN A 141 -6.83 10.53 0.47
N ILE A 142 -7.64 11.33 1.15
CA ILE A 142 -9.00 11.68 0.67
C ILE A 142 -8.95 12.51 -0.60
N LYS A 143 -8.01 13.46 -0.72
CA LYS A 143 -7.74 14.18 -1.97
C LYS A 143 -7.39 13.21 -3.10
N LYS A 144 -6.51 12.24 -2.84
CA LYS A 144 -6.13 11.22 -3.81
C LYS A 144 -7.31 10.34 -4.22
N ASP A 145 -8.08 9.85 -3.26
CA ASP A 145 -9.24 9.00 -3.53
C ASP A 145 -10.31 9.76 -4.35
N LEU A 146 -10.49 11.06 -4.10
CA LEU A 146 -11.41 11.92 -4.86
C LEU A 146 -10.91 12.12 -6.30
N SER A 147 -9.62 12.44 -6.49
CA SER A 147 -9.04 12.71 -7.82
C SER A 147 -8.89 11.46 -8.69
N GLU A 148 -8.69 10.28 -8.08
CA GLU A 148 -8.67 8.98 -8.76
C GLU A 148 -10.07 8.41 -9.00
N GLY A 149 -11.14 9.04 -8.46
CA GLY A 149 -12.52 8.57 -8.60
C GLY A 149 -12.86 7.35 -7.75
N LEU A 150 -12.06 7.07 -6.71
CA LEU A 150 -12.32 6.00 -5.74
C LEU A 150 -13.37 6.43 -4.71
N LEU A 151 -13.35 7.71 -4.32
CA LEU A 151 -14.34 8.30 -3.41
C LEU A 151 -15.51 8.92 -4.18
N VAL A 152 -16.36 8.06 -4.72
CA VAL A 152 -17.54 8.52 -5.47
C VAL A 152 -18.57 9.15 -4.54
N CYS A 153 -19.00 10.36 -4.87
CA CYS A 153 -20.06 11.11 -4.20
C CYS A 153 -20.80 12.00 -5.21
N ASN A 154 -21.87 12.68 -4.75
CA ASN A 154 -22.60 13.61 -5.63
C ASN A 154 -21.75 14.86 -5.94
N GLU A 155 -22.05 15.54 -7.04
CA GLU A 155 -21.28 16.70 -7.53
C GLU A 155 -21.16 17.83 -6.51
N ASN A 156 -22.22 18.13 -5.75
CA ASN A 156 -22.19 19.18 -4.75
C ASN A 156 -21.24 18.83 -3.60
N THR A 157 -21.25 17.57 -3.15
CA THR A 157 -20.32 17.07 -2.14
C THR A 157 -18.89 17.07 -2.66
N ALA A 158 -18.66 16.62 -3.90
CA ALA A 158 -17.34 16.63 -4.52
C ALA A 158 -16.79 18.06 -4.64
N ALA A 159 -17.61 19.02 -5.08
CA ALA A 159 -17.21 20.43 -5.20
C ALA A 159 -16.93 21.07 -3.83
N LEU A 160 -17.70 20.72 -2.80
CA LEU A 160 -17.43 21.17 -1.43
C LEU A 160 -16.11 20.60 -0.92
N MET A 161 -15.86 19.29 -1.08
CA MET A 161 -14.60 18.66 -0.68
C MET A 161 -13.40 19.28 -1.41
N ALA A 162 -13.51 19.46 -2.72
CA ALA A 162 -12.49 20.12 -3.54
C ALA A 162 -12.21 21.56 -3.08
N SER A 163 -13.22 22.31 -2.63
CA SER A 163 -13.00 23.66 -2.10
C SER A 163 -12.20 23.69 -0.79
N TYR A 164 -12.32 22.65 0.06
CA TYR A 164 -11.46 22.52 1.24
C TYR A 164 -10.02 22.18 0.87
N ILE A 165 -9.82 21.33 -0.14
CA ILE A 165 -8.48 21.00 -0.67
C ILE A 165 -7.79 22.29 -1.16
N ILE A 166 -8.51 23.12 -1.92
CA ILE A 166 -7.98 24.41 -2.37
C ILE A 166 -7.66 25.34 -1.20
N GLN A 167 -8.59 25.52 -0.26
CA GLN A 167 -8.36 26.36 0.92
C GLN A 167 -7.10 25.94 1.69
N ALA A 168 -6.87 24.62 1.82
CA ALA A 168 -5.67 24.10 2.48
C ALA A 168 -4.37 24.36 1.69
N GLU A 169 -4.42 24.34 0.35
CA GLU A 169 -3.24 24.50 -0.50
C GLU A 169 -2.85 25.95 -0.78
N ILE A 170 -3.82 26.85 -1.00
CA ILE A 170 -3.56 28.23 -1.41
C ILE A 170 -4.06 29.29 -0.42
N GLY A 171 -4.74 28.88 0.65
CA GLY A 171 -5.31 29.80 1.64
C GLY A 171 -6.55 30.51 1.13
N ASP A 172 -6.82 31.69 1.69
CA ASP A 172 -8.04 32.45 1.45
C ASP A 172 -8.23 32.91 0.00
N PHE A 173 -9.47 32.88 -0.48
CA PHE A 173 -9.83 33.44 -1.78
C PHE A 173 -9.51 34.95 -1.86
N ASN A 174 -8.71 35.34 -2.86
CA ASN A 174 -8.42 36.73 -3.20
C ASN A 174 -9.04 37.11 -4.55
N ALA A 175 -9.97 38.06 -4.55
CA ALA A 175 -10.67 38.51 -5.76
C ALA A 175 -9.75 39.23 -6.79
N GLU A 176 -8.62 39.79 -6.35
CA GLU A 176 -7.65 40.43 -7.24
C GLU A 176 -6.77 39.41 -7.97
N GLU A 177 -6.50 38.27 -7.32
CA GLU A 177 -5.67 37.19 -7.86
C GLU A 177 -6.51 36.17 -8.64
N TYR A 178 -7.71 35.87 -8.14
CA TYR A 178 -8.62 34.83 -8.66
C TYR A 178 -9.85 35.49 -9.29
N MET A 179 -9.65 36.11 -10.46
CA MET A 179 -10.71 36.82 -11.19
C MET A 179 -11.83 35.90 -11.69
N ASP A 180 -11.51 34.64 -11.99
CA ASP A 180 -12.45 33.60 -12.44
C ASP A 180 -12.09 32.23 -11.86
N HIS A 181 -12.81 31.17 -12.26
CA HIS A 181 -12.59 29.82 -11.74
C HIS A 181 -11.34 29.13 -12.31
N LEU A 182 -10.60 29.73 -13.26
CA LEU A 182 -9.50 29.05 -13.96
C LEU A 182 -8.29 28.74 -13.07
N TYR A 183 -8.18 29.36 -11.89
CA TYR A 183 -7.17 28.95 -10.92
C TYR A 183 -7.42 27.52 -10.41
N VAL A 184 -8.69 27.07 -10.38
CA VAL A 184 -9.08 25.71 -9.99
C VAL A 184 -8.56 24.67 -10.98
N SER A 185 -8.48 25.02 -12.28
CA SER A 185 -8.03 24.10 -13.33
C SER A 185 -6.57 23.64 -13.18
N ARG A 186 -5.79 24.31 -12.31
CA ARG A 186 -4.41 23.91 -11.96
C ARG A 186 -4.38 22.69 -11.04
N PHE A 187 -5.48 22.38 -10.37
CA PHE A 187 -5.61 21.28 -9.43
C PHE A 187 -6.38 20.14 -10.10
N LYS A 188 -5.85 18.92 -9.99
CA LYS A 188 -6.55 17.71 -10.43
C LYS A 188 -7.41 17.19 -9.29
N LEU A 189 -8.67 17.64 -9.23
CA LEU A 189 -9.55 17.41 -8.07
C LEU A 189 -10.47 16.21 -8.28
N ILE A 190 -10.93 15.97 -9.52
CA ILE A 190 -11.77 14.85 -9.92
C ILE A 190 -11.36 14.30 -11.30
N PRO A 191 -11.73 13.06 -11.68
CA PRO A 191 -11.35 12.49 -12.97
C PRO A 191 -11.90 13.22 -14.21
N LEU A 192 -13.15 13.71 -14.12
CA LEU A 192 -13.86 14.42 -15.19
C LEU A 192 -14.18 15.84 -14.71
N GLN A 193 -13.15 16.66 -14.60
CA GLN A 193 -13.27 18.05 -14.17
C GLN A 193 -13.77 18.92 -15.33
N ASP A 194 -14.88 19.62 -15.12
CA ASP A 194 -15.47 20.55 -16.09
C ASP A 194 -15.65 21.97 -15.51
N GLU A 195 -16.02 22.91 -16.38
CA GLU A 195 -16.16 24.33 -16.03
C GLU A 195 -17.22 24.56 -14.95
N GLU A 196 -18.33 23.82 -14.99
CA GLU A 196 -19.40 23.94 -14.01
C GLU A 196 -18.95 23.49 -12.62
N PHE A 197 -18.21 22.38 -12.53
CA PHE A 197 -17.58 21.93 -11.31
C PHE A 197 -16.60 22.96 -10.76
N GLU A 198 -15.69 23.47 -11.59
CA GLU A 198 -14.69 24.47 -11.18
C GLU A 198 -15.34 25.75 -10.65
N TRP A 199 -16.41 26.21 -11.30
CA TRP A 199 -17.18 27.35 -10.82
C TRP A 199 -17.80 27.09 -9.44
N ARG A 200 -18.42 25.92 -9.23
CA ARG A 200 -18.98 25.55 -7.92
C ARG A 200 -17.90 25.45 -6.83
N VAL A 201 -16.72 24.93 -7.18
CA VAL A 201 -15.58 24.87 -6.27
C VAL A 201 -15.15 26.28 -5.87
N MET A 202 -15.00 27.20 -6.82
CA MET A 202 -14.69 28.61 -6.54
C MET A 202 -15.74 29.26 -5.62
N GLU A 203 -17.03 29.06 -5.90
CA GLU A 203 -18.11 29.62 -5.08
C GLU A 203 -18.12 29.09 -3.65
N ASN A 204 -17.69 27.84 -3.45
CA ASN A 204 -17.51 27.29 -2.09
C ASN A 204 -16.23 27.82 -1.44
N HIS A 205 -15.13 27.94 -2.18
CA HIS A 205 -13.85 28.46 -1.67
C HIS A 205 -14.01 29.87 -1.08
N LYS A 206 -14.78 30.75 -1.72
CA LYS A 206 -15.14 32.09 -1.22
C LYS A 206 -15.76 32.10 0.18
N LYS A 207 -16.38 30.98 0.61
CA LYS A 207 -17.08 30.86 1.90
C LYS A 207 -16.16 30.41 3.04
N HIS A 208 -14.91 30.03 2.74
CA HIS A 208 -13.99 29.47 3.71
C HIS A 208 -12.99 30.48 4.28
N LEU A 209 -13.21 31.78 4.03
CA LEU A 209 -12.33 32.86 4.49
C LEU A 209 -11.99 32.75 5.98
N GLY A 210 -10.69 32.79 6.27
CA GLY A 210 -10.13 32.70 7.61
C GLY A 210 -9.94 31.26 8.13
N GLN A 211 -10.30 30.22 7.37
CA GLN A 211 -9.97 28.84 7.74
C GLN A 211 -8.49 28.57 7.50
N SER A 212 -7.82 28.06 8.54
CA SER A 212 -6.47 27.54 8.43
C SER A 212 -6.42 26.23 7.62
N PRO A 213 -5.25 25.83 7.09
CA PRO A 213 -5.11 24.54 6.39
C PRO A 213 -5.56 23.34 7.23
N ALA A 214 -5.22 23.32 8.52
CA ALA A 214 -5.64 22.24 9.43
C ALA A 214 -7.16 22.18 9.64
N GLU A 215 -7.85 23.33 9.67
CA GLU A 215 -9.32 23.38 9.75
C GLU A 215 -9.97 22.93 8.43
N ALA A 216 -9.39 23.33 7.29
CA ALA A 216 -9.84 22.90 5.97
C ALA A 216 -9.67 21.38 5.80
N ASP A 217 -8.53 20.83 6.20
CA ASP A 217 -8.28 19.38 6.23
C ASP A 217 -9.28 18.65 7.12
N PHE A 218 -9.55 19.17 8.31
CA PHE A 218 -10.55 18.59 9.21
C PHE A 218 -11.95 18.59 8.59
N ASN A 219 -12.36 19.69 7.95
CA ASN A 219 -13.65 19.81 7.27
C ASN A 219 -13.75 18.88 6.05
N LEU A 220 -12.65 18.68 5.31
CA LEU A 220 -12.55 17.69 4.25
C LEU A 220 -12.80 16.28 4.79
N LEU A 221 -12.16 15.91 5.90
CA LEU A 221 -12.35 14.60 6.54
C LEU A 221 -13.76 14.40 7.07
N GLU A 222 -14.34 15.42 7.73
CA GLU A 222 -15.71 15.39 8.25
C GLU A 222 -16.76 15.27 7.14
N THR A 223 -16.50 15.87 5.99
CA THR A 223 -17.37 15.74 4.81
C THR A 223 -17.18 14.36 4.17
N GLY A 224 -15.92 13.95 3.95
CA GLY A 224 -15.56 12.69 3.31
C GLY A 224 -16.09 11.47 4.05
N ARG A 225 -16.03 11.42 5.38
CA ARG A 225 -16.52 10.27 6.17
C ARG A 225 -18.02 10.01 6.05
N ARG A 226 -18.79 10.99 5.57
CA ARG A 226 -20.25 10.87 5.36
C ARG A 226 -20.57 10.26 4.00
N CYS A 227 -19.59 10.19 3.08
CA CYS A 227 -19.74 9.55 1.79
C CYS A 227 -19.79 8.03 1.95
N GLU A 228 -20.69 7.37 1.21
CA GLU A 228 -20.83 5.90 1.27
C GLU A 228 -19.56 5.17 0.81
N MET A 229 -18.79 5.78 -0.09
CA MET A 229 -17.56 5.23 -0.63
C MET A 229 -16.30 5.56 0.19
N TYR A 230 -16.45 6.16 1.39
CA TYR A 230 -15.33 6.50 2.27
C TYR A 230 -14.53 5.26 2.70
N GLY A 231 -13.26 5.19 2.27
CA GLY A 231 -12.37 4.07 2.55
C GLY A 231 -12.80 2.75 1.90
N ILE A 232 -13.72 2.78 0.93
CA ILE A 232 -14.26 1.59 0.27
C ILE A 232 -13.39 1.22 -0.93
N LYS A 233 -12.73 0.06 -0.85
CA LYS A 233 -12.10 -0.59 -2.01
C LYS A 233 -13.00 -1.73 -2.50
N LEU A 234 -13.51 -1.61 -3.73
CA LEU A 234 -14.42 -2.59 -4.33
C LEU A 234 -13.62 -3.74 -4.96
N THR A 235 -14.00 -4.97 -4.62
CA THR A 235 -13.47 -6.19 -5.23
C THR A 235 -14.61 -6.92 -5.96
N PRO A 236 -14.56 -7.06 -7.29
CA PRO A 236 -15.61 -7.73 -8.06
C PRO A 236 -15.78 -9.19 -7.63
N VAL A 237 -17.03 -9.60 -7.46
CA VAL A 237 -17.44 -10.99 -7.19
C VAL A 237 -18.74 -11.32 -7.91
N LYS A 238 -19.12 -12.59 -7.87
CA LYS A 238 -20.44 -13.09 -8.24
C LYS A 238 -21.06 -13.84 -7.08
N ASP A 239 -22.37 -13.78 -6.93
CA ASP A 239 -23.07 -14.68 -6.01
C ASP A 239 -23.24 -16.09 -6.63
N HIS A 240 -23.97 -16.96 -5.92
CA HIS A 240 -24.27 -18.30 -6.36
C HIS A 240 -25.17 -18.40 -7.62
N GLU A 241 -25.93 -17.34 -7.93
CA GLU A 241 -26.77 -17.23 -9.13
C GLU A 241 -26.02 -16.59 -10.31
N GLY A 242 -24.79 -16.11 -10.09
CA GLY A 242 -23.94 -15.48 -11.09
C GLY A 242 -24.16 -13.97 -11.22
N VAL A 243 -24.91 -13.36 -10.31
CA VAL A 243 -25.17 -11.92 -10.28
C VAL A 243 -23.86 -11.19 -9.93
N PRO A 244 -23.43 -10.21 -10.75
CA PRO A 244 -22.23 -9.44 -10.46
C PRO A 244 -22.46 -8.51 -9.26
N LEU A 245 -21.56 -8.60 -8.30
CA LEU A 245 -21.54 -7.81 -7.07
C LEU A 245 -20.11 -7.31 -6.83
N ASN A 246 -19.93 -6.45 -5.84
CA ASN A 246 -18.64 -6.05 -5.32
C ASN A 246 -18.59 -6.29 -3.81
N LEU A 247 -17.46 -6.77 -3.30
CA LEU A 247 -17.18 -6.83 -1.88
C LEU A 247 -16.23 -5.70 -1.49
N SER A 248 -16.43 -5.18 -0.28
CA SER A 248 -15.46 -4.33 0.38
C SER A 248 -15.31 -4.73 1.84
N VAL A 249 -14.21 -4.30 2.44
CA VAL A 249 -13.91 -4.52 3.86
C VAL A 249 -13.69 -3.16 4.50
N ALA A 250 -14.43 -2.89 5.58
CA ALA A 250 -14.35 -1.63 6.31
C ALA A 250 -14.45 -1.87 7.82
N HIS A 251 -14.31 -0.81 8.63
CA HIS A 251 -14.45 -0.89 10.09
C HIS A 251 -15.80 -1.48 10.54
N LEU A 252 -16.86 -1.35 9.73
CA LEU A 252 -18.18 -1.91 10.02
C LEU A 252 -18.26 -3.44 9.83
N GLY A 253 -17.49 -3.99 8.89
CA GLY A 253 -17.65 -5.38 8.45
C GLY A 253 -17.24 -5.63 7.00
N VAL A 254 -17.75 -6.74 6.45
CA VAL A 254 -17.71 -7.03 5.02
C VAL A 254 -18.97 -6.45 4.38
N ILE A 255 -18.81 -5.56 3.41
CA ILE A 255 -19.90 -4.83 2.76
C ILE A 255 -20.09 -5.38 1.34
N VAL A 256 -21.34 -5.59 0.95
CA VAL A 256 -21.74 -6.03 -0.39
C VAL A 256 -22.36 -4.85 -1.12
N PHE A 257 -21.84 -4.58 -2.31
CA PHE A 257 -22.33 -3.58 -3.24
C PHE A 257 -22.86 -4.25 -4.50
N GLN A 258 -23.89 -3.67 -5.09
CA GLN A 258 -24.29 -3.94 -6.47
C GLN A 258 -24.06 -2.64 -7.23
N ASN A 259 -23.16 -2.68 -8.22
CA ASN A 259 -22.54 -1.48 -8.78
C ASN A 259 -21.86 -0.66 -7.66
N GLN A 260 -22.32 0.57 -7.41
CA GLN A 260 -21.84 1.45 -6.34
C GLN A 260 -22.87 1.65 -5.22
N THR A 261 -23.99 0.92 -5.26
CA THR A 261 -25.03 1.00 -4.22
C THR A 261 -24.81 -0.10 -3.20
N LYS A 262 -24.74 0.27 -1.93
CA LYS A 262 -24.63 -0.71 -0.84
C LYS A 262 -25.91 -1.54 -0.73
N VAL A 263 -25.75 -2.86 -0.81
CA VAL A 263 -26.86 -3.83 -0.70
C VAL A 263 -26.94 -4.41 0.71
N ASN A 264 -25.80 -4.75 1.30
CA ASN A 264 -25.77 -5.40 2.61
C ASN A 264 -24.46 -5.15 3.35
N THR A 265 -24.49 -5.28 4.68
CA THR A 265 -23.31 -5.26 5.55
C THR A 265 -23.33 -6.45 6.49
N PHE A 266 -22.33 -7.32 6.37
CA PHE A 266 -22.04 -8.36 7.36
C PHE A 266 -21.13 -7.78 8.43
N SER A 267 -21.71 -7.34 9.55
CA SER A 267 -20.93 -6.74 10.63
C SER A 267 -19.96 -7.73 11.25
N TRP A 268 -18.82 -7.24 11.75
CA TRP A 268 -17.81 -8.09 12.39
C TRP A 268 -18.39 -8.96 13.52
N ALA A 269 -19.28 -8.39 14.34
CA ALA A 269 -19.95 -9.12 15.43
C ALA A 269 -20.84 -10.28 14.95
N LYS A 270 -21.36 -10.21 13.72
CA LYS A 270 -22.18 -11.28 13.13
C LYS A 270 -21.36 -12.36 12.43
N ILE A 271 -20.12 -12.05 12.05
CA ILE A 271 -19.26 -12.98 11.30
C ILE A 271 -18.57 -13.95 12.27
N ARG A 272 -18.86 -15.24 12.10
CA ARG A 272 -18.20 -16.32 12.85
C ARG A 272 -16.89 -16.74 12.21
N LYS A 273 -16.86 -16.85 10.88
CA LYS A 273 -15.69 -17.31 10.14
C LYS A 273 -15.70 -16.79 8.70
N LEU A 274 -14.56 -16.27 8.27
CA LEU A 274 -14.23 -16.06 6.87
C LEU A 274 -13.34 -17.20 6.38
N SER A 275 -13.59 -17.68 5.17
CA SER A 275 -12.75 -18.69 4.53
C SER A 275 -12.86 -18.61 3.03
N PHE A 276 -11.87 -19.14 2.32
CA PHE A 276 -11.95 -19.28 0.88
C PHE A 276 -11.48 -20.67 0.44
N LYS A 277 -12.00 -21.16 -0.68
CA LYS A 277 -11.58 -22.40 -1.33
C LYS A 277 -11.55 -22.18 -2.84
N ARG A 278 -10.34 -22.22 -3.42
CA ARG A 278 -10.12 -21.80 -4.82
C ARG A 278 -10.64 -20.36 -4.99
N LYS A 279 -11.57 -20.15 -5.91
CA LYS A 279 -12.21 -18.85 -6.19
C LYS A 279 -13.45 -18.56 -5.33
N ARG A 280 -13.83 -19.48 -4.42
CA ARG A 280 -15.01 -19.31 -3.57
C ARG A 280 -14.63 -18.64 -2.26
N PHE A 281 -15.27 -17.54 -1.93
CA PHE A 281 -15.22 -16.86 -0.65
C PHE A 281 -16.49 -17.15 0.14
N LEU A 282 -16.34 -17.56 1.39
CA LEU A 282 -17.44 -17.99 2.25
C LEU A 282 -17.45 -17.15 3.53
N ILE A 283 -18.58 -16.49 3.77
CA ILE A 283 -18.87 -15.77 5.01
C ILE A 283 -19.84 -16.62 5.83
N LYS A 284 -19.38 -17.15 6.96
CA LYS A 284 -20.22 -17.88 7.92
C LYS A 284 -20.60 -16.96 9.06
N LEU A 285 -21.90 -16.82 9.31
CA LEU A 285 -22.44 -16.00 10.38
C LEU A 285 -22.61 -16.80 11.68
N HIS A 286 -22.68 -16.12 12.82
CA HIS A 286 -23.17 -16.71 14.07
C HIS A 286 -24.63 -17.12 13.92
N GLN A 287 -25.04 -18.20 14.58
CA GLN A 287 -26.45 -18.58 14.65
C GLN A 287 -27.17 -17.60 15.59
N GLU A 288 -28.16 -16.87 15.09
CA GLU A 288 -29.07 -16.10 15.96
C GLU A 288 -30.05 -17.07 16.63
N VAL A 289 -30.29 -16.89 17.93
CA VAL A 289 -31.00 -17.85 18.82
C VAL A 289 -32.44 -18.17 18.36
N ASN A 290 -33.02 -17.43 17.41
CA ASN A 290 -34.41 -17.60 16.97
C ASN A 290 -34.61 -17.88 15.47
N HIS A 291 -33.57 -18.13 14.67
CA HIS A 291 -33.74 -18.56 13.28
C HIS A 291 -32.80 -19.72 12.91
N VAL A 292 -33.38 -20.91 12.72
CA VAL A 292 -32.71 -22.13 12.24
C VAL A 292 -32.40 -21.98 10.74
N PHE A 293 -31.47 -21.09 10.38
CA PHE A 293 -30.82 -21.11 9.07
C PHE A 293 -29.38 -20.60 9.19
N CYS A 294 -28.41 -21.52 9.20
CA CYS A 294 -27.02 -21.20 8.91
C CYS A 294 -26.90 -20.74 7.45
N ARG A 295 -27.15 -19.46 7.15
CA ARG A 295 -26.84 -18.93 5.82
C ARG A 295 -25.33 -18.82 5.66
N THR A 296 -24.77 -19.74 4.87
CA THR A 296 -23.43 -19.56 4.30
C THR A 296 -23.65 -18.77 3.01
N ASN A 297 -23.13 -17.55 2.94
CA ASN A 297 -23.16 -16.78 1.69
C ASN A 297 -21.92 -17.16 0.89
N ASP A 298 -22.15 -17.81 -0.24
CA ASP A 298 -21.12 -18.24 -1.18
C ASP A 298 -20.92 -17.17 -2.25
N LEU A 299 -19.72 -16.60 -2.31
CA LEU A 299 -19.31 -15.57 -3.25
C LEU A 299 -18.14 -16.09 -4.10
N TYR A 300 -18.05 -15.67 -5.36
CA TYR A 300 -17.13 -16.19 -6.35
C TYR A 300 -16.31 -15.05 -6.95
N PHE A 301 -14.98 -15.11 -6.83
CA PHE A 301 -14.04 -14.23 -7.55
C PHE A 301 -13.78 -14.71 -8.97
#